data_AF-A0A533RWZ2-F1
#
_entry.id   AF-A0A533RWZ2-F1
#
_cell.length_a   1.000
_cell.length_b   1.000
_cell.length_c   1.000
_cell.angle_alpha   90.00
_cell.angle_beta   90.00
_cell.angle_gamma   90.00
#
_symmetry.space_group_name_H-M   'P 1'
#
loop_
_entity.id
_entity.type
_entity.pdbx_description
1 polymer ?
#
loop_
_entity_poly.entity_id
_entity_poly.type
_entity_poly.pdbx_seq_one_letter_code
_entity_poly.pdbx_strand_id
1 'polypeptide(L)'
;MDRTSAAMFCLLNAGSPPSSTVRRIAPSGVRPCRRASEWRAEEYDRNPETEEREVPIVRVDIVGPKDAEYVSAVLAAVRGGVVSGIGAPDDRVTVRVIETPASHVDLPSCRSDRYTVVEIALFEGRTPELKAAAMDAVRANLASALAIPGSEVAVVFNDCAPCDLSAPAGEQSA
;
A
#
# COMPACT_ATOMS: atom_id res chain seq x y z
N MET A 1 9.19 4.40 56.14
CA MET A 1 9.63 3.09 56.69
C MET A 1 8.63 2.10 56.11
N ASP A 2 8.94 1.23 55.15
CA ASP A 2 10.19 0.50 54.94
C ASP A 2 10.36 0.08 53.47
N ARG A 3 11.61 -0.19 53.08
CA ARG A 3 12.09 -0.66 51.78
C ARG A 3 12.15 -2.20 51.78
N THR A 4 12.41 -2.79 50.59
CA THR A 4 13.03 -4.14 50.38
C THR A 4 12.12 -5.34 50.71
N SER A 5 12.16 -6.54 50.10
CA SER A 5 13.15 -7.28 49.31
C SER A 5 12.40 -8.44 48.61
N ALA A 6 12.65 -8.74 47.34
CA ALA A 6 13.48 -9.86 46.85
C ALA A 6 12.77 -11.22 46.65
N ALA A 7 12.71 -11.60 45.36
CA ALA A 7 13.12 -12.87 44.77
C ALA A 7 12.96 -14.20 45.57
N MET A 8 12.05 -15.04 45.08
CA MET A 8 12.11 -16.51 45.12
C MET A 8 10.87 -16.97 44.32
N PHE A 9 10.94 -17.68 43.19
CA PHE A 9 11.37 -19.07 43.11
C PHE A 9 11.52 -19.44 41.62
N CYS A 10 12.74 -19.77 41.19
CA CYS A 10 12.96 -20.59 40.00
C CYS A 10 12.75 -22.05 40.42
N LEU A 11 11.93 -22.82 39.67
CA LEU A 11 12.22 -24.20 39.28
C LEU A 11 11.04 -24.81 38.47
N LEU A 12 11.44 -25.45 37.36
CA LEU A 12 10.82 -26.60 36.70
C LEU A 12 9.56 -26.39 35.85
N ASN A 13 9.74 -26.35 34.52
CA ASN A 13 9.21 -27.42 33.66
C ASN A 13 9.75 -27.28 32.22
N ALA A 14 10.77 -28.07 31.90
CA ALA A 14 11.17 -28.35 30.52
C ALA A 14 10.23 -29.45 29.97
N GLY A 15 9.15 -29.03 29.32
CA GLY A 15 8.27 -29.93 28.57
C GLY A 15 8.78 -30.08 27.14
N SER A 16 9.28 -31.26 26.79
CA SER A 16 9.61 -31.63 25.40
C SER A 16 8.35 -31.57 24.52
N PRO A 17 8.39 -31.02 23.30
CA PRO A 17 7.24 -31.06 22.41
C PRO A 17 7.01 -32.49 21.88
N PRO A 18 5.76 -32.94 21.74
CA PRO A 18 5.47 -34.24 21.16
C PRO A 18 5.83 -34.28 19.68
N SER A 19 6.67 -35.26 19.33
CA SER A 19 6.92 -35.69 17.96
C SER A 19 5.61 -36.19 17.35
N SER A 20 4.97 -35.36 16.54
CA SER A 20 3.88 -35.78 15.66
C SER A 20 4.30 -35.54 14.21
N THR A 21 4.84 -36.59 13.60
CA THR A 21 5.08 -36.65 12.15
C THR A 21 3.73 -36.75 11.45
N VAL A 22 3.09 -35.61 11.23
CA VAL A 22 1.97 -35.51 10.29
C VAL A 22 2.56 -35.47 8.88
N ARG A 23 2.60 -36.63 8.20
CA ARG A 23 2.87 -36.66 6.75
C ARG A 23 1.70 -35.99 6.04
N ARG A 24 1.91 -34.76 5.56
CA ARG A 24 1.02 -34.14 4.56
C ARG A 24 1.08 -34.99 3.28
N ILE A 25 -0.02 -35.66 2.96
CA ILE A 25 -0.25 -36.21 1.62
C ILE A 25 -0.65 -35.01 0.75
N ALA A 26 0.26 -34.55 -0.10
CA ALA A 26 -0.09 -33.58 -1.13
C ALA A 26 -0.86 -34.32 -2.24
N PRO A 27 -2.00 -33.80 -2.73
CA PRO A 27 -2.66 -34.37 -3.90
C PRO A 27 -1.71 -34.27 -5.10
N SER A 28 -1.37 -35.42 -5.67
CA SER A 28 -0.59 -35.52 -6.89
C SER A 28 -1.32 -34.80 -8.02
N GLY A 29 -0.79 -33.67 -8.48
CA GLY A 29 -1.31 -32.94 -9.64
C GLY A 29 -1.48 -31.44 -9.45
N VAL A 30 -1.51 -30.94 -8.21
CA VAL A 30 -1.44 -29.49 -7.96
C VAL A 30 0.04 -29.13 -7.82
N ARG A 31 0.59 -28.40 -8.79
CA ARG A 31 1.89 -27.76 -8.60
C ARG A 31 1.72 -26.81 -7.41
N PRO A 32 2.45 -26.97 -6.30
CA PRO A 32 2.44 -25.95 -5.28
C PRO A 32 2.85 -24.63 -5.95
N CYS A 33 2.13 -23.54 -5.67
CA CYS A 33 2.64 -22.22 -6.00
C CYS A 33 4.07 -22.18 -5.45
N ARG A 34 5.07 -22.08 -6.33
CA ARG A 34 6.45 -21.92 -5.89
C ARG A 34 6.48 -20.77 -4.90
N ARG A 35 7.22 -20.91 -3.81
CA ARG A 35 7.43 -19.77 -2.91
C ARG A 35 7.94 -18.61 -3.76
N ALA A 36 7.47 -17.40 -3.49
CA ALA A 36 7.97 -16.18 -4.16
C ALA A 36 9.51 -16.13 -4.18
N SER A 37 10.16 -16.67 -3.13
CA SER A 37 11.62 -16.77 -3.00
C SER A 37 12.33 -17.76 -3.93
N GLU A 38 11.61 -18.61 -4.67
CA GLU A 38 12.18 -19.66 -5.54
C GLU A 38 12.10 -19.31 -7.03
N TRP A 39 11.54 -18.15 -7.37
CA TRP A 39 11.68 -17.57 -8.70
C TRP A 39 13.11 -17.04 -8.84
N ARG A 40 13.86 -17.52 -9.83
CA ARG A 40 15.23 -17.05 -10.07
C ARG A 40 15.17 -15.61 -10.57
N ALA A 41 15.84 -14.71 -9.86
CA ALA A 41 16.04 -13.32 -10.28
C ALA A 41 16.59 -13.21 -11.72
N GLU A 42 17.37 -14.19 -12.19
CA GLU A 42 17.94 -14.25 -13.56
C GLU A 42 16.90 -14.42 -14.69
N GLU A 43 15.69 -14.89 -14.40
CA GLU A 43 14.63 -15.01 -15.43
C GLU A 43 13.82 -13.72 -15.59
N TYR A 44 13.91 -12.82 -14.60
CA TYR A 44 13.27 -11.51 -14.59
C TYR A 44 14.04 -10.44 -15.40
N ASP A 45 15.32 -10.70 -15.66
CA ASP A 45 16.29 -9.76 -16.23
C ASP A 45 16.34 -9.76 -17.77
N ARG A 46 15.38 -10.40 -18.44
CA ARG A 46 15.29 -10.41 -19.91
C ARG A 46 13.88 -10.11 -20.41
N ASN A 47 13.37 -8.89 -20.21
CA ASN A 47 12.34 -8.36 -21.12
C ASN A 47 12.32 -6.81 -21.17
N PRO A 48 12.40 -6.17 -22.36
CA PRO A 48 12.28 -4.71 -22.56
C PRO A 48 10.92 -4.05 -22.20
N GLU A 49 10.04 -4.69 -21.43
CA GLU A 49 8.69 -4.21 -21.08
C GLU A 49 8.65 -3.39 -19.77
N THR A 50 9.64 -2.54 -19.52
CA THR A 50 9.63 -1.64 -18.35
C THR A 50 8.43 -0.69 -18.32
N GLU A 51 7.85 -0.38 -19.48
CA GLU A 51 6.69 0.52 -19.63
C GLU A 51 5.37 -0.09 -19.12
N GLU A 52 5.19 -1.42 -19.19
CA GLU A 52 3.98 -2.08 -18.68
C GLU A 52 3.92 -2.07 -17.14
N ARG A 53 5.06 -1.85 -16.49
CA ARG A 53 5.21 -1.83 -15.03
C ARG A 53 4.96 -0.46 -14.41
N GLU A 54 4.44 0.48 -15.19
CA GLU A 54 4.21 1.87 -14.78
C GLU A 54 2.73 2.19 -14.56
N VAL A 55 1.97 1.24 -14.01
CA VAL A 55 0.52 1.37 -13.77
C VAL A 55 0.14 1.51 -12.29
N PRO A 56 0.38 2.66 -11.63
CA PRO A 56 -0.17 2.91 -10.30
C PRO A 56 -1.70 2.93 -10.33
N ILE A 57 -2.31 2.08 -9.51
CA ILE A 57 -3.74 2.13 -9.21
C ILE A 57 -3.90 2.77 -7.84
N VAL A 58 -4.56 3.93 -7.82
CA VAL A 58 -4.72 4.75 -6.63
C VAL A 58 -6.17 4.77 -6.20
N ARG A 59 -6.40 4.44 -4.93
CA ARG A 59 -7.67 4.59 -4.24
C ARG A 59 -7.51 5.71 -3.21
N VAL A 60 -8.47 6.62 -3.19
CA VAL A 60 -8.53 7.69 -2.20
C VAL A 60 -9.83 7.57 -1.42
N ASP A 61 -9.76 7.26 -0.13
CA ASP A 61 -10.92 7.28 0.76
C ASP A 61 -10.97 8.62 1.50
N ILE A 62 -12.11 9.30 1.40
CA ILE A 62 -12.39 10.57 2.09
C ILE A 62 -13.69 10.48 2.89
N VAL A 63 -13.82 11.31 3.92
CA VAL A 63 -15.09 11.49 4.63
C VAL A 63 -16.03 12.34 3.75
N GLY A 64 -17.21 11.80 3.43
CA GLY A 64 -18.18 12.43 2.54
C GLY A 64 -19.55 12.72 3.19
N PRO A 65 -20.49 13.28 2.40
CA PRO A 65 -20.32 13.65 1.00
C PRO A 65 -19.57 14.99 0.81
N LYS A 66 -18.88 15.14 -0.32
CA LYS A 66 -18.23 16.37 -0.80
C LYS A 66 -18.80 16.75 -2.18
N ASP A 67 -18.61 17.99 -2.59
CA ASP A 67 -19.05 18.44 -3.91
C ASP A 67 -18.10 17.98 -5.03
N ALA A 68 -18.56 18.10 -6.28
CA ALA A 68 -17.81 17.65 -7.44
C ALA A 68 -16.49 18.43 -7.65
N GLU A 69 -16.43 19.70 -7.24
CA GLU A 69 -15.23 20.52 -7.34
C GLU A 69 -14.15 20.00 -6.39
N TYR A 70 -14.53 19.71 -5.14
CA TYR A 70 -13.66 19.10 -4.15
C TYR A 70 -13.14 17.74 -4.62
N VAL A 71 -14.03 16.86 -5.11
CA VAL A 71 -13.63 15.53 -5.62
C VAL A 71 -12.67 15.66 -6.80
N SER A 72 -12.94 16.58 -7.73
CA SER A 72 -12.05 16.85 -8.87
C SER A 72 -10.67 17.35 -8.42
N ALA A 73 -10.63 18.24 -7.41
CA ALA A 73 -9.38 18.73 -6.84
C ALA A 73 -8.59 17.63 -6.13
N VAL A 74 -9.25 16.72 -5.41
CA VAL A 74 -8.59 15.53 -4.81
C VAL A 74 -7.96 14.67 -5.91
N LEU A 75 -8.73 14.34 -6.95
CA LEU A 75 -8.24 13.52 -8.08
C LEU A 75 -7.00 14.14 -8.73
N ALA A 76 -7.04 15.44 -9.04
CA ALA A 76 -5.94 16.15 -9.68
C ALA A 76 -4.69 16.24 -8.77
N ALA A 77 -4.89 16.57 -7.48
CA ALA A 77 -3.81 16.70 -6.52
C ALA A 77 -3.06 15.38 -6.30
N VAL A 78 -3.81 14.28 -6.12
CA VAL A 78 -3.24 12.95 -5.90
C VAL A 78 -2.55 12.43 -7.16
N ARG A 79 -3.18 12.55 -8.33
CA ARG A 79 -2.57 12.21 -9.63
C ARG A 79 -1.24 12.92 -9.82
N GLY A 80 -1.23 14.25 -9.66
CA GLY A 80 -0.01 15.06 -9.81
C GLY A 80 1.10 14.61 -8.86
N GLY A 81 0.75 14.28 -7.61
CA GLY A 81 1.75 13.86 -6.61
C GLY A 81 2.35 12.48 -6.91
N VAL A 82 1.54 11.55 -7.40
CA VAL A 82 2.00 10.22 -7.81
C VAL A 82 2.87 10.31 -9.07
N VAL A 83 2.44 11.05 -10.09
CA VAL A 83 3.22 11.28 -11.32
C VAL A 83 4.58 11.91 -11.01
N SER A 84 4.60 13.00 -10.21
CA SER A 84 5.85 13.68 -9.89
C SER A 84 6.77 12.89 -8.97
N GLY A 85 6.20 12.11 -8.04
CA GLY A 85 6.96 11.42 -7.00
C GLY A 85 7.45 10.02 -7.39
N ILE A 86 6.57 9.19 -7.97
CA ILE A 86 6.93 7.83 -8.42
C ILE A 86 7.59 7.86 -9.81
N GLY A 87 7.37 8.92 -10.59
CA GLY A 87 7.84 9.02 -11.97
C GLY A 87 7.04 8.15 -12.93
N ALA A 88 5.76 7.90 -12.64
CA ALA A 88 4.88 7.18 -13.55
C ALA A 88 4.34 8.13 -14.64
N PRO A 89 4.18 7.66 -15.89
CA PRO A 89 3.48 8.40 -16.94
C PRO A 89 2.04 8.72 -16.53
N ASP A 90 1.57 9.93 -16.79
CA ASP A 90 0.24 10.38 -16.36
C ASP A 90 -0.90 9.55 -16.96
N ASP A 91 -0.76 9.15 -18.22
CA ASP A 91 -1.72 8.32 -18.96
C ASP A 91 -1.82 6.89 -18.41
N ARG A 92 -0.91 6.47 -17.52
CA ARG A 92 -0.92 5.16 -16.87
C ARG A 92 -1.38 5.17 -15.42
N VAL A 93 -1.58 6.34 -14.82
CA VAL A 93 -2.07 6.47 -13.44
C VAL A 93 -3.60 6.45 -13.42
N THR A 94 -4.17 5.48 -12.71
CA THR A 94 -5.62 5.45 -12.43
C THR A 94 -5.87 5.93 -11.01
N VAL A 95 -6.71 6.94 -10.83
CA VAL A 95 -7.11 7.43 -9.50
C VAL A 95 -8.62 7.35 -9.37
N ARG A 96 -9.11 6.82 -8.25
CA ARG A 96 -10.53 6.86 -7.87
C ARG A 96 -10.70 7.42 -6.46
N VAL A 97 -11.78 8.16 -6.25
CA VAL A 97 -12.20 8.64 -4.93
C VAL A 97 -13.40 7.82 -4.46
N ILE A 98 -13.38 7.44 -3.19
CA ILE A 98 -14.48 6.78 -2.49
C ILE A 98 -14.86 7.64 -1.30
N GLU A 99 -16.13 8.05 -1.27
CA GLU A 99 -16.68 8.85 -0.20
C GLU A 99 -17.33 7.95 0.83
N THR A 100 -16.79 7.97 2.05
CA THR A 100 -17.35 7.22 3.18
C THR A 100 -18.20 8.16 4.03
N PRO A 101 -19.47 7.84 4.30
CA PRO A 101 -20.31 8.64 5.19
C PRO A 101 -19.64 8.84 6.55
N ALA A 102 -19.72 10.04 7.14
CA ALA A 102 -19.12 10.32 8.44
C ALA A 102 -19.58 9.35 9.55
N SER A 103 -20.82 8.84 9.48
CA SER A 103 -21.34 7.82 10.40
C SER A 103 -20.67 6.45 10.30
N HIS A 104 -19.89 6.20 9.25
CA HIS A 104 -19.17 4.94 9.00
C HIS A 104 -17.66 5.08 9.26
N VAL A 105 -17.20 6.21 9.79
CA VAL A 105 -15.78 6.45 10.07
C VAL A 105 -15.60 6.66 11.57
N ASP A 106 -14.80 5.78 12.19
CA ASP A 106 -14.33 5.94 13.56
C ASP A 106 -12.93 6.57 13.54
N LEU A 107 -12.87 7.88 13.79
CA LEU A 107 -11.62 8.64 13.77
C LEU A 107 -11.09 8.86 15.19
N PRO A 108 -9.76 8.71 15.41
CA PRO A 108 -9.17 9.14 16.66
C PRO A 108 -9.30 10.66 16.81
N SER A 109 -9.34 11.15 18.05
CA SER A 109 -9.60 12.56 18.37
C SER A 109 -8.58 13.57 17.81
N CYS A 110 -7.44 13.10 17.31
CA CYS A 110 -6.43 13.91 16.64
C CYS A 110 -6.68 14.11 15.13
N ARG A 111 -7.82 13.64 14.60
CA ARG A 111 -8.21 13.72 13.20
C ARG A 111 -9.53 14.45 13.03
N SER A 112 -9.68 15.08 11.87
CA SER A 112 -10.89 15.81 11.48
C SER A 112 -11.61 15.14 10.32
N ASP A 113 -12.71 15.75 9.86
CA ASP A 113 -13.45 15.34 8.67
C ASP A 113 -12.67 15.53 7.35
N ARG A 114 -11.44 16.03 7.42
CA ARG A 114 -10.48 16.11 6.31
C ARG A 114 -9.54 14.91 6.23
N TYR A 115 -9.69 13.94 7.14
CA TYR A 115 -8.90 12.72 7.10
C TYR A 115 -9.05 12.03 5.75
N THR A 116 -7.90 11.78 5.11
CA THR A 116 -7.80 11.24 3.76
C THR A 116 -6.83 10.07 3.76
N VAL A 117 -7.25 8.93 3.21
CA VAL A 117 -6.39 7.76 3.01
C VAL A 117 -6.13 7.59 1.53
N VAL A 118 -4.86 7.56 1.14
CA VAL A 118 -4.41 7.33 -0.23
C VAL A 118 -3.70 5.98 -0.28
N GLU A 119 -4.34 4.98 -0.88
CA GLU A 119 -3.74 3.68 -1.13
C GLU A 119 -3.22 3.63 -2.55
N ILE A 120 -1.96 3.27 -2.72
CA ILE A 120 -1.27 3.19 -4.01
C ILE A 120 -0.81 1.76 -4.20
N ALA A 121 -1.45 1.05 -5.12
CA ALA A 121 -0.98 -0.25 -5.60
C ALA A 121 -0.09 -0.07 -6.83
N LEU A 122 1.10 -0.64 -6.80
CA LEU A 122 2.10 -0.53 -7.88
C LEU A 122 2.98 -1.79 -7.89
N PHE A 123 3.67 -2.04 -9.01
CA PHE A 123 4.64 -3.13 -9.07
C PHE A 123 5.83 -2.87 -8.16
N GLU A 124 6.31 -3.91 -7.49
CA GLU A 124 7.53 -3.85 -6.68
C GLU A 124 8.75 -3.33 -7.49
N GLY A 125 9.71 -2.73 -6.79
CA GLY A 125 10.97 -2.23 -7.38
C GLY A 125 11.17 -0.71 -7.31
N ARG A 126 10.17 0.05 -6.87
CA ARG A 126 10.35 1.48 -6.57
C ARG A 126 11.10 1.65 -5.24
N THR A 127 12.10 2.52 -5.22
CA THR A 127 12.96 2.71 -4.05
C THR A 127 12.22 3.44 -2.92
N PRO A 128 12.66 3.31 -1.66
CA PRO A 128 12.10 4.05 -0.54
C PRO A 128 12.09 5.57 -0.75
N GLU A 129 13.10 6.11 -1.43
CA GLU A 129 13.23 7.55 -1.71
C GLU A 129 12.15 8.03 -2.67
N LEU A 130 11.84 7.28 -3.72
CA LEU A 130 10.74 7.60 -4.64
C LEU A 130 9.38 7.52 -3.94
N LYS A 131 9.18 6.52 -3.09
CA LYS A 131 7.96 6.41 -2.28
C LYS A 131 7.81 7.59 -1.32
N ALA A 132 8.90 8.01 -0.67
CA ALA A 132 8.92 9.19 0.19
C ALA A 132 8.57 10.46 -0.61
N ALA A 133 9.21 10.66 -1.76
CA ALA A 133 8.92 11.78 -2.64
C ALA A 133 7.44 11.83 -3.07
N ALA A 134 6.84 10.68 -3.38
CA ALA A 134 5.42 10.59 -3.71
C ALA A 134 4.51 10.92 -2.52
N MET A 135 4.82 10.44 -1.32
CA MET A 135 4.05 10.82 -0.11
C MET A 135 4.08 12.32 0.13
N ASP A 136 5.26 12.93 0.02
CA ASP A 136 5.45 14.35 0.26
C ASP A 136 4.77 15.19 -0.81
N ALA A 137 4.88 14.79 -2.09
CA ALA A 137 4.21 15.46 -3.20
C ALA A 137 2.68 15.38 -3.09
N VAL A 138 2.12 14.21 -2.76
CA VAL A 138 0.67 14.05 -2.54
C VAL A 138 0.19 14.94 -1.40
N ARG A 139 0.91 14.96 -0.27
CA ARG A 139 0.58 15.82 0.89
C ARG A 139 0.65 17.30 0.54
N ALA A 140 1.70 17.72 -0.14
CA ALA A 140 1.88 19.11 -0.55
C ALA A 140 0.77 19.57 -1.51
N ASN A 141 0.41 18.73 -2.48
CA ASN A 141 -0.63 19.04 -3.45
C ASN A 141 -2.02 19.16 -2.79
N LEU A 142 -2.37 18.22 -1.89
CA LEU A 142 -3.63 18.28 -1.15
C LEU A 142 -3.69 19.48 -0.19
N ALA A 143 -2.56 19.83 0.43
CA ALA A 143 -2.47 21.03 1.25
C ALA A 143 -2.65 22.30 0.43
N SER A 144 -2.03 22.38 -0.75
CA SER A 144 -2.13 23.57 -1.60
C SER A 144 -3.49 23.72 -2.26
N ALA A 145 -4.10 22.64 -2.74
CA ALA A 145 -5.37 22.70 -3.47
C ALA A 145 -6.59 22.79 -2.56
N LEU A 146 -6.55 22.13 -1.39
CA LEU A 146 -7.74 21.90 -0.55
C LEU A 146 -7.53 22.28 0.92
N ALA A 147 -6.36 22.85 1.28
CA ALA A 147 -6.00 23.16 2.65
C ALA A 147 -6.10 21.95 3.60
N ILE A 148 -5.88 20.73 3.09
CA ILE A 148 -5.81 19.52 3.92
C ILE A 148 -4.38 19.44 4.50
N PRO A 149 -4.20 19.54 5.83
CA PRO A 149 -2.87 19.47 6.40
C PRO A 149 -2.29 18.07 6.18
N GLY A 150 -1.00 17.95 5.88
CA GLY A 150 -0.36 16.67 5.61
C GLY A 150 -0.45 15.66 6.76
N SER A 151 -0.68 16.13 7.99
CA SER A 151 -0.99 15.28 9.14
C SER A 151 -2.27 14.47 8.93
N GLU A 152 -3.30 15.00 8.26
CA GLU A 152 -4.59 14.35 7.99
C GLU A 152 -4.53 13.37 6.80
N VAL A 153 -3.36 13.23 6.15
CA VAL A 153 -3.20 12.37 4.98
C VAL A 153 -2.34 11.16 5.33
N ALA A 154 -2.98 9.99 5.30
CA ALA A 154 -2.30 8.70 5.34
C ALA A 154 -2.04 8.22 3.91
N VAL A 155 -0.81 7.80 3.61
CA VAL A 155 -0.45 7.19 2.32
C VAL A 155 0.05 5.78 2.58
N VAL A 156 -0.51 4.81 1.85
CA VAL A 156 -0.18 3.38 1.96
C VAL A 156 0.29 2.88 0.60
N PHE A 157 1.43 2.19 0.57
CA PHE A 157 1.92 1.53 -0.63
C PHE A 157 1.69 0.03 -0.54
N ASN A 158 1.12 -0.54 -1.59
CA ASN A 158 1.04 -1.97 -1.81
C ASN A 158 2.00 -2.31 -2.96
N ASP A 159 3.15 -2.89 -2.61
CA ASP A 159 4.09 -3.46 -3.58
C ASP A 159 3.56 -4.80 -4.06
N CYS A 160 3.04 -4.82 -5.28
CA CYS A 160 2.51 -6.01 -5.90
C CYS A 160 3.62 -6.73 -6.66
N ALA A 161 3.73 -8.05 -6.44
CA ALA A 161 4.53 -8.87 -7.32
C ALA A 161 3.91 -8.85 -8.73
N PRO A 162 4.70 -9.10 -9.78
CA PRO A 162 4.24 -9.08 -11.18
C PRO A 162 3.06 -10.01 -11.48
N CYS A 163 2.90 -11.09 -10.71
CA CYS A 163 1.78 -12.01 -10.84
C CYS A 163 0.50 -11.55 -10.13
N ASP A 164 0.57 -10.53 -9.26
CA ASP A 164 -0.53 -10.10 -8.39
C ASP A 164 -1.23 -8.85 -8.91
N LEU A 165 -0.58 -8.10 -9.81
CA LEU A 165 -1.11 -6.90 -10.44
C LEU A 165 -1.12 -7.08 -11.96
N SER A 166 -2.28 -6.85 -12.58
CA SER A 166 -2.43 -6.84 -14.03
C SER A 166 -2.63 -5.40 -14.49
N ALA A 167 -1.81 -4.98 -15.44
CA ALA A 167 -2.06 -3.76 -16.20
C ALA A 167 -3.23 -4.00 -17.16
N PRO A 168 -4.19 -3.07 -17.29
CA PRO A 168 -5.13 -3.12 -18.40
C PRO A 168 -4.34 -3.02 -19.71
N ALA A 169 -4.73 -3.80 -20.73
CA ALA A 169 -4.13 -3.70 -22.05
C ALA A 169 -4.36 -2.29 -22.59
N GLY A 170 -3.31 -1.48 -22.66
CA GLY A 170 -3.36 -0.20 -23.36
C GLY A 170 -3.47 -0.46 -24.84
N GLU A 171 -4.52 0.00 -25.50
CA GLU A 171 -4.50 0.12 -26.96
C GLU A 171 -3.41 1.12 -27.32
N GLN A 172 -2.33 0.66 -27.97
CA GLN A 172 -1.36 1.53 -28.59
C GLN A 172 -2.12 2.32 -29.68
N SER A 173 -2.26 3.63 -29.48
CA SER A 173 -2.78 4.49 -30.54
C SER A 173 -1.82 4.40 -31.73
N ALA A 174 -2.36 4.00 -32.89
CA ALA A 174 -1.67 3.84 -34.16
C ALA A 174 -1.11 5.15 -34.71
#